data_AF-A0A967XNT5-F1
#
_entry.id   AF-A0A967XNT5-F1
#
_cell.length_a   1.000
_cell.length_b   1.000
_cell.length_c   1.000
_cell.angle_alpha   90.00
_cell.angle_beta   90.00
_cell.angle_gamma   90.00
#
_symmetry.space_group_name_H-M   'P 1'
#
loop_
_entity.id
_entity.type
_entity.pdbx_description
1 polymer ?
#
loop_
_entity_poly.entity_id
_entity_poly.type
_entity_poly.pdbx_seq_one_letter_code
_entity_poly.pdbx_strand_id
1 'polypeptide(L)'
;MSADSKGAKKIKLPIAEAFRLGLDNIRIRFSRSILTAAAIVLGIAFMTFLVMTTTIFRVYTEYAGVSAPIVGYQYWLVFISLLVCVVSITNSMLTAVYERYHEIGTMKCLGALDRHIILLFLIESALLGLLGGILGFICGGAVAVVTYGLQLGFDVVLHLSLYDVFVSFGLSVTLAVGLSVIATLYPAYRAAKAKPVEALRFEL
;
A
#
# COMPACT_ATOMS: atom_id res chain seq x y z
N MET A 1 10.90 55.83 34.17
CA MET A 1 11.31 55.08 32.96
C MET A 1 11.09 53.60 33.25
N SER A 2 9.92 53.06 32.93
CA SER A 2 9.61 51.62 33.08
C SER A 2 8.55 51.26 32.05
N ALA A 3 8.96 50.54 31.01
CA ALA A 3 8.11 50.07 29.94
C ALA A 3 7.97 48.54 30.00
N ASP A 4 6.72 48.12 30.14
CA ASP A 4 6.07 47.03 29.40
C ASP A 4 6.50 45.58 29.71
N SER A 5 5.98 45.04 30.81
CA SER A 5 5.75 43.59 30.96
C SER A 5 4.49 43.19 30.17
N LYS A 6 4.62 42.96 28.86
CA LYS A 6 3.54 42.39 28.05
C LYS A 6 3.30 40.94 28.47
N GLY A 7 2.27 40.75 29.29
CA GLY A 7 1.76 39.46 29.71
C GLY A 7 1.38 38.59 28.51
N ALA A 8 1.90 37.37 28.49
CA ALA A 8 1.49 36.32 27.58
C ALA A 8 -0.03 36.11 27.69
N LYS A 9 -0.76 36.56 26.66
CA LYS A 9 -2.20 36.41 26.55
C LYS A 9 -2.51 34.91 26.43
N LYS A 10 -2.90 34.27 27.54
CA LYS A 10 -3.32 32.86 27.59
C LYS A 10 -4.51 32.68 26.66
N ILE A 11 -4.28 32.12 25.47
CA ILE A 11 -5.33 31.73 24.54
C ILE A 11 -6.08 30.57 25.20
N LYS A 12 -7.26 30.84 25.76
CA LYS A 12 -8.20 29.79 26.18
C LYS A 12 -8.77 29.21 24.89
N LEU A 13 -8.11 28.21 24.33
CA LEU A 13 -8.69 27.42 23.24
C LEU A 13 -9.91 26.67 23.80
N PRO A 14 -11.14 26.95 23.34
CA PRO A 14 -12.30 26.16 23.72
C PRO A 14 -12.04 24.70 23.35
N ILE A 15 -12.49 23.77 24.19
CA ILE A 15 -12.22 22.31 24.06
C ILE A 15 -12.61 21.80 22.66
N ALA A 16 -13.66 22.36 22.05
CA ALA A 16 -14.09 22.05 20.70
C ALA A 16 -13.04 22.41 19.62
N GLU A 17 -12.30 23.51 19.79
CA GLU A 17 -11.28 23.96 18.84
C GLU A 17 -9.99 23.15 18.99
N ALA A 18 -9.63 22.77 20.22
CA ALA A 18 -8.56 21.81 20.48
C ALA A 18 -8.87 20.42 19.90
N PHE A 19 -10.12 19.95 20.03
CA PHE A 19 -10.55 18.66 19.46
C PHE A 19 -10.54 18.66 17.94
N ARG A 20 -11.00 19.75 17.31
CA ARG A 20 -10.94 19.94 15.85
C ARG A 20 -9.50 19.95 15.33
N LEU A 21 -8.60 20.71 15.98
CA LEU A 21 -7.17 20.73 15.65
C LEU A 21 -6.52 19.34 15.77
N GLY A 22 -6.89 18.57 16.80
CA GLY A 22 -6.44 17.19 16.97
C GLY A 22 -6.93 16.26 15.85
N LEU A 23 -8.21 16.35 15.48
CA LEU A 23 -8.81 15.58 14.39
C LEU A 23 -8.19 15.92 13.03
N ASP A 24 -7.93 17.20 12.75
CA ASP A 24 -7.34 17.65 11.49
C ASP A 24 -5.91 17.08 11.31
N ASN A 25 -5.11 17.06 12.37
CA ASN A 25 -3.78 16.43 12.35
C ASN A 25 -3.82 14.91 12.14
N ILE A 26 -4.77 14.21 12.78
CA ILE A 26 -4.96 12.77 12.59
C ILE A 26 -5.39 12.48 11.15
N ARG A 27 -6.32 13.26 10.61
CA ARG A 27 -6.86 13.08 9.25
C ARG A 27 -5.77 13.21 8.20
N ILE A 28 -4.89 14.21 8.30
CA ILE A 28 -3.80 14.44 7.35
C ILE A 28 -2.82 13.25 7.35
N ARG A 29 -2.44 12.74 8.54
CA ARG A 29 -1.55 11.56 8.66
C ARG A 29 -2.21 10.26 8.17
N PHE A 30 -3.50 10.08 8.48
CA PHE A 30 -4.22 8.84 8.18
C PHE A 30 -4.56 8.69 6.69
N SER A 31 -4.92 9.79 6.02
CA SER A 31 -5.25 9.77 4.58
C SER A 31 -4.10 9.29 3.70
N ARG A 32 -2.83 9.51 4.10
CA ARG A 32 -1.65 9.07 3.35
C ARG A 32 -1.37 7.57 3.52
N SER A 33 -1.51 7.05 4.75
CA SER A 33 -1.39 5.61 5.01
C SER A 33 -2.49 4.80 4.34
N ILE A 34 -3.69 5.39 4.20
CA ILE A 34 -4.77 4.81 3.39
C ILE A 34 -4.37 4.73 1.92
N LEU A 35 -3.68 5.73 1.38
CA LEU A 35 -3.33 5.77 -0.04
C LEU A 35 -2.39 4.62 -0.44
N THR A 36 -1.35 4.34 0.35
CA THR A 36 -0.45 3.20 0.10
C THR A 36 -1.19 1.88 0.19
N ALA A 37 -1.95 1.69 1.26
CA ALA A 37 -2.72 0.46 1.47
C ALA A 37 -3.73 0.25 0.33
N ALA A 38 -4.47 1.29 -0.06
CA ALA A 38 -5.43 1.23 -1.16
C ALA A 38 -4.76 0.92 -2.50
N ALA A 39 -3.60 1.52 -2.79
CA ALA A 39 -2.86 1.24 -4.03
C ALA A 39 -2.45 -0.25 -4.12
N ILE A 40 -1.91 -0.81 -3.03
CA ILE A 40 -1.53 -2.23 -2.96
C ILE A 40 -2.77 -3.11 -3.10
N VAL A 41 -3.82 -2.84 -2.32
CA VAL A 41 -5.07 -3.63 -2.33
C VAL A 41 -5.70 -3.61 -3.72
N LEU A 42 -5.84 -2.46 -4.36
CA LEU A 42 -6.46 -2.33 -5.68
C LEU A 42 -5.61 -3.00 -6.77
N GLY A 43 -4.30 -2.79 -6.77
CA GLY A 43 -3.39 -3.42 -7.74
C GLY A 43 -3.44 -4.95 -7.65
N ILE A 44 -3.39 -5.49 -6.44
CA ILE A 44 -3.44 -6.94 -6.21
C ILE A 44 -4.85 -7.50 -6.41
N ALA A 45 -5.91 -6.76 -6.08
CA ALA A 45 -7.28 -7.17 -6.36
C ALA A 45 -7.54 -7.26 -7.86
N PHE A 46 -7.07 -6.29 -8.64
CA PHE A 46 -7.19 -6.32 -10.10
C PHE A 46 -6.42 -7.50 -10.70
N MET A 47 -5.19 -7.73 -10.24
CA MET A 47 -4.39 -8.87 -10.66
C MET A 47 -5.07 -10.20 -10.32
N THR A 48 -5.55 -10.35 -9.08
CA THR A 48 -6.27 -11.54 -8.61
C THR A 48 -7.54 -11.77 -9.42
N PHE A 49 -8.29 -10.70 -9.71
CA PHE A 49 -9.48 -10.78 -10.56
C PHE A 49 -9.16 -11.34 -11.94
N LEU A 50 -8.09 -10.84 -12.60
CA LEU A 50 -7.67 -11.34 -13.90
C LEU A 50 -7.20 -12.81 -13.85
N VAL A 51 -6.45 -13.19 -12.82
CA VAL A 51 -6.02 -14.59 -12.65
C VAL A 51 -7.23 -15.50 -12.42
N MET A 52 -8.13 -15.14 -11.49
CA MET A 52 -9.34 -15.92 -11.23
C MET A 52 -10.24 -16.03 -12.45
N THR A 53 -10.35 -14.96 -13.25
CA THR A 53 -11.07 -14.98 -14.52
C THR A 53 -10.53 -16.09 -15.43
N THR A 54 -9.21 -16.19 -15.60
CA THR A 54 -8.61 -17.23 -16.44
C THR A 54 -8.83 -18.65 -15.90
N THR A 55 -8.73 -18.83 -14.57
CA THR A 55 -9.02 -20.11 -13.92
C THR A 55 -10.47 -20.53 -14.11
N ILE A 56 -11.43 -19.61 -13.88
CA ILE A 56 -12.87 -19.90 -14.05
C ILE A 56 -13.20 -20.24 -15.51
N PHE A 57 -12.66 -19.49 -16.46
CA PHE A 57 -12.87 -19.79 -17.89
C PHE A 57 -12.25 -21.13 -18.29
N ARG A 58 -11.08 -21.48 -17.75
CA ARG A 58 -10.45 -22.79 -18.00
C ARG A 58 -11.37 -23.93 -17.54
N VAL A 59 -11.90 -23.81 -16.32
CA VAL A 59 -12.85 -24.78 -15.76
C VAL A 59 -14.12 -24.86 -16.62
N TYR A 60 -14.72 -23.71 -16.98
CA TYR A 60 -15.90 -23.67 -17.85
C TYR A 60 -15.65 -24.34 -19.21
N THR A 61 -14.51 -24.10 -19.84
CA THR A 61 -14.16 -24.68 -21.15
C THR A 61 -13.96 -26.18 -21.10
N GLU A 62 -13.42 -26.69 -19.99
CA GLU A 62 -13.24 -28.13 -19.74
C GLU A 62 -14.59 -28.83 -19.61
N TYR A 63 -15.57 -28.20 -18.94
CA TYR A 63 -16.94 -28.72 -18.84
C TYR A 63 -17.75 -28.58 -20.14
N ALA A 64 -17.64 -27.44 -20.81
CA ALA A 64 -18.45 -27.14 -22.00
C ALA A 64 -17.89 -27.75 -23.30
N GLY A 65 -16.66 -28.29 -23.28
CA GLY A 65 -15.99 -28.82 -24.47
C GLY A 65 -15.69 -27.76 -25.54
N VAL A 66 -15.63 -26.48 -25.14
CA VAL A 66 -15.39 -25.34 -26.02
C VAL A 66 -13.93 -24.91 -25.88
N SER A 67 -13.25 -24.61 -26.99
CA SER A 67 -11.87 -24.11 -26.95
C SER A 67 -11.76 -22.80 -26.17
N ALA A 68 -10.84 -22.75 -25.20
CA ALA A 68 -10.56 -21.52 -24.46
C ALA A 68 -9.96 -20.44 -25.40
N PRO A 69 -10.51 -19.21 -25.42
CA PRO A 69 -9.87 -18.12 -26.15
C PRO A 69 -8.54 -17.76 -25.48
N ILE A 70 -7.44 -17.79 -26.24
CA ILE A 70 -6.12 -17.37 -25.78
C ILE A 70 -6.11 -15.83 -25.71
N VAL A 71 -6.22 -15.28 -24.51
CA VAL A 71 -6.31 -13.83 -24.28
C VAL A 71 -4.97 -13.26 -23.82
N GLY A 72 -4.01 -13.17 -24.76
CA GLY A 72 -2.67 -12.63 -24.50
C GLY A 72 -2.64 -11.17 -24.00
N TYR A 73 -3.69 -10.39 -24.27
CA TYR A 73 -3.80 -9.00 -23.79
C TYR A 73 -3.92 -8.91 -22.26
N GLN A 74 -4.36 -9.96 -21.57
CA GLN A 74 -4.50 -9.94 -20.11
C GLN A 74 -3.16 -9.81 -19.39
N TYR A 75 -2.11 -10.47 -19.89
CA TYR A 75 -0.76 -10.33 -19.33
C TYR A 75 -0.26 -8.89 -19.42
N TRP A 76 -0.57 -8.19 -20.51
CA TRP A 76 -0.27 -6.76 -20.67
C TRP A 76 -1.03 -5.89 -19.67
N LEU A 77 -2.31 -6.17 -19.43
CA LEU A 77 -3.11 -5.44 -18.44
C LEU A 77 -2.55 -5.65 -17.02
N VAL A 78 -2.20 -6.88 -16.65
CA VAL A 78 -1.54 -7.17 -15.37
C VAL A 78 -0.25 -6.38 -15.28
N PHE A 79 0.63 -6.45 -16.28
CA PHE A 79 1.91 -5.75 -16.27
C PHE A 79 1.76 -4.24 -16.03
N ILE A 80 0.89 -3.57 -16.80
CA ILE A 80 0.65 -2.13 -16.67
C ILE A 80 0.08 -1.79 -15.28
N SER A 81 -0.88 -2.59 -14.78
CA SER A 81 -1.47 -2.36 -13.46
C SER A 81 -0.46 -2.47 -12.32
N LEU A 82 0.46 -3.44 -12.38
CA LEU A 82 1.51 -3.62 -11.38
C LEU A 82 2.52 -2.48 -11.43
N LEU A 83 2.84 -1.98 -12.63
CA LEU A 83 3.72 -0.82 -12.81
C LEU A 83 3.12 0.43 -12.13
N VAL A 84 1.85 0.73 -12.40
CA VAL A 84 1.14 1.85 -11.76
C VAL A 84 1.10 1.70 -10.24
N CYS A 85 0.91 0.48 -9.74
CA CYS A 85 0.96 0.18 -8.31
C CYS A 85 2.35 0.51 -7.71
N VAL A 86 3.44 0.08 -8.35
CA VAL A 86 4.81 0.36 -7.90
C VAL A 86 5.10 1.86 -7.84
N VAL A 87 4.72 2.61 -8.87
CA VAL A 87 4.90 4.08 -8.91
C VAL A 87 4.12 4.75 -7.77
N SER A 88 2.88 4.32 -7.54
CA SER A 88 2.03 4.85 -6.48
C SER A 88 2.63 4.62 -5.08
N ILE A 89 3.11 3.39 -4.82
CA ILE A 89 3.79 3.03 -3.57
C ILE A 89 5.06 3.87 -3.39
N THR A 90 5.89 3.98 -4.42
CA THR A 90 7.16 4.71 -4.37
C THR A 90 6.94 6.19 -4.02
N ASN A 91 5.98 6.85 -4.67
CA ASN A 91 5.68 8.25 -4.43
C ASN A 91 5.14 8.50 -3.02
N SER A 92 4.28 7.62 -2.54
CA SER A 92 3.76 7.75 -1.18
C SER A 92 4.82 7.47 -0.13
N MET A 93 5.72 6.51 -0.37
CA MET A 93 6.83 6.23 0.54
C MET A 93 7.85 7.36 0.57
N LEU A 94 8.14 8.01 -0.57
CA LEU A 94 8.94 9.24 -0.60
C LEU A 94 8.33 10.33 0.29
N THR A 95 7.01 10.51 0.21
CA THR A 95 6.30 11.47 1.06
C THR A 95 6.44 11.12 2.54
N ALA A 96 6.27 9.84 2.91
CA ALA A 96 6.44 9.36 4.28
C ALA A 96 7.86 9.62 4.83
N VAL A 97 8.88 9.50 3.98
CA VAL A 97 10.28 9.82 4.33
C VAL A 97 10.45 11.31 4.65
N TYR A 98 9.80 12.20 3.88
CA TYR A 98 9.85 13.64 4.16
C TYR A 98 9.13 14.03 5.45
N GLU A 99 7.99 13.40 5.74
CA GLU A 99 7.25 13.65 6.98
C GLU A 99 8.03 13.19 8.23
N ARG A 100 8.78 12.09 8.12
CA ARG A 100 9.59 11.52 9.21
C ARG A 100 11.04 12.02 9.20
N TYR A 101 11.35 13.05 8.41
CA TYR A 101 12.72 13.52 8.19
C TYR A 101 13.41 13.90 9.51
N HIS A 102 12.71 14.61 10.40
CA HIS A 102 13.24 14.99 11.71
C HIS A 102 13.45 13.79 12.64
N GLU A 103 12.50 12.84 12.68
CA GLU A 103 12.64 11.59 13.45
C GLU A 103 13.86 10.78 12.97
N ILE A 104 14.11 10.73 11.66
CA ILE A 104 15.29 10.06 11.09
C ILE A 104 16.58 10.80 11.45
N GLY A 105 16.56 12.13 11.41
CA GLY A 105 17.68 12.98 11.80
C GLY A 105 18.10 12.76 13.25
N THR A 106 17.13 12.71 14.18
CA THR A 106 17.42 12.46 15.61
C THR A 106 17.95 11.06 15.84
N MET A 107 17.39 10.04 15.18
CA MET A 107 17.92 8.66 15.23
C MET A 107 19.38 8.58 14.78
N LYS A 108 19.74 9.28 13.70
CA LYS A 108 21.11 9.34 13.20
C LYS A 108 22.07 10.05 14.15
N CYS A 109 21.64 11.14 14.79
CA CYS A 109 22.45 11.83 15.79
C CYS A 109 22.74 10.96 17.03
N LEU A 110 21.84 10.02 17.34
CA LEU A 110 22.03 9.02 18.39
C LEU A 110 22.89 7.82 17.95
N GLY A 111 23.41 7.82 16.72
CA GLY A 111 24.31 6.78 16.21
C GLY A 111 23.62 5.65 15.43
N ALA A 112 22.37 5.81 15.00
CA ALA A 112 21.73 4.81 14.15
C ALA A 112 22.44 4.69 12.78
N LEU A 113 22.81 3.46 12.39
CA LEU A 113 23.38 3.17 11.08
C LEU A 113 22.32 3.31 9.97
N ASP A 114 22.77 3.71 8.77
CA ASP A 114 21.93 3.80 7.57
C ASP A 114 21.15 2.49 7.28
N ARG A 115 21.77 1.33 7.56
CA ARG A 115 21.13 0.02 7.40
C ARG A 115 19.90 -0.16 8.28
N HIS A 116 19.90 0.39 9.50
CA HIS A 116 18.74 0.30 10.39
C HIS A 116 17.55 1.10 9.86
N ILE A 117 17.81 2.28 9.27
CA ILE A 117 16.78 3.11 8.66
C ILE A 117 16.20 2.41 7.43
N ILE A 118 17.06 1.84 6.57
CA ILE A 118 16.59 1.07 5.42
C ILE A 118 15.70 -0.10 5.88
N LEU A 119 16.17 -0.88 6.86
CA LEU A 119 15.46 -2.05 7.36
C LEU A 119 14.11 -1.69 7.99
N LEU A 120 14.02 -0.55 8.68
CA LEU A 120 12.75 -0.03 9.22
C LEU A 120 11.70 0.16 8.12
N PHE A 121 12.06 0.87 7.05
CA PHE A 121 11.15 1.11 5.93
C PHE A 121 10.82 -0.16 5.15
N LEU A 122 11.78 -1.07 4.99
CA LEU A 122 11.54 -2.35 4.32
C LEU A 122 10.54 -3.20 5.12
N ILE A 123 10.69 -3.30 6.44
CA ILE A 123 9.73 -4.03 7.29
C ILE A 123 8.34 -3.37 7.22
N GLU A 124 8.27 -2.04 7.30
CA GLU A 124 7.01 -1.30 7.16
C GLU A 124 6.31 -1.62 5.83
N SER A 125 7.06 -1.57 4.72
CA SER A 125 6.53 -1.91 3.40
C SER A 125 6.14 -3.38 3.23
N ALA A 126 6.88 -4.30 3.87
CA ALA A 126 6.57 -5.72 3.83
C ALA A 126 5.27 -6.02 4.59
N LEU A 127 5.04 -5.39 5.74
CA LEU A 127 3.79 -5.50 6.49
C LEU A 127 2.61 -4.94 5.71
N LEU A 128 2.78 -3.77 5.06
CA LEU A 128 1.77 -3.19 4.18
C LEU A 128 1.48 -4.09 2.96
N GLY A 129 2.52 -4.68 2.37
CA GLY A 129 2.40 -5.64 1.28
C GLY A 129 1.67 -6.90 1.68
N LEU A 130 1.94 -7.43 2.88
CA LEU A 130 1.26 -8.62 3.40
C LEU A 130 -0.23 -8.36 3.62
N LEU A 131 -0.57 -7.29 4.34
CA LEU A 131 -1.96 -6.92 4.59
C LEU A 131 -2.69 -6.57 3.28
N GLY A 132 -2.05 -5.80 2.41
CA GLY A 132 -2.60 -5.41 1.12
C GLY A 132 -2.77 -6.60 0.17
N GLY A 133 -1.88 -7.59 0.22
CA GLY A 133 -1.98 -8.83 -0.56
C GLY A 133 -3.15 -9.69 -0.13
N ILE A 134 -3.34 -9.88 1.19
CA ILE A 134 -4.47 -10.63 1.74
C ILE A 134 -5.80 -9.94 1.39
N LEU A 135 -5.91 -8.63 1.67
CA LEU A 135 -7.12 -7.87 1.38
C LEU A 135 -7.38 -7.77 -0.13
N GLY A 136 -6.33 -7.58 -0.93
CA GLY A 136 -6.41 -7.57 -2.39
C GLY A 136 -6.92 -8.90 -2.94
N PHE A 137 -6.42 -10.02 -2.44
CA PHE A 137 -6.90 -11.35 -2.82
C PHE A 137 -8.38 -11.54 -2.49
N ILE A 138 -8.79 -11.20 -1.25
CA ILE A 138 -10.17 -11.35 -0.80
C ILE A 138 -11.10 -10.50 -1.69
N CYS A 139 -10.77 -9.23 -1.91
CA CYS A 139 -11.59 -8.33 -2.71
C CYS A 139 -11.62 -8.76 -4.19
N GLY A 140 -10.47 -9.04 -4.80
CA GLY A 140 -10.37 -9.41 -6.21
C GLY A 140 -11.01 -10.77 -6.51
N GLY A 141 -10.79 -11.74 -5.63
CA GLY A 141 -11.40 -13.07 -5.70
C GLY A 141 -12.92 -13.01 -5.51
N ALA A 142 -13.40 -12.25 -4.51
CA ALA A 142 -14.84 -12.08 -4.30
C ALA A 142 -15.52 -11.42 -5.51
N VAL A 143 -14.92 -10.37 -6.08
CA VAL A 143 -15.45 -9.72 -7.28
C VAL A 143 -15.47 -10.70 -8.47
N ALA A 144 -14.42 -11.51 -8.66
CA ALA A 144 -14.40 -12.52 -9.73
C ALA A 144 -15.51 -13.56 -9.54
N VAL A 145 -15.62 -14.14 -8.35
CA VAL A 145 -16.63 -15.15 -8.01
C VAL A 145 -18.05 -14.62 -8.21
N VAL A 146 -18.35 -13.41 -7.72
CA VAL A 146 -19.68 -12.81 -7.88
C VAL A 146 -19.98 -12.50 -9.35
N THR A 147 -19.03 -11.91 -10.08
CA THR A 147 -19.23 -11.53 -11.49
C THR A 147 -19.48 -12.76 -12.35
N TYR A 148 -18.65 -13.79 -12.23
CA TYR A 148 -18.77 -14.98 -13.06
C TYR A 148 -19.84 -15.96 -12.56
N GLY A 149 -20.15 -15.98 -11.26
CA GLY A 149 -21.29 -16.72 -10.73
C GLY A 149 -22.63 -16.21 -11.28
N LEU A 150 -22.75 -14.90 -11.51
CA LEU A 150 -23.93 -14.29 -12.14
C LEU A 150 -23.99 -14.51 -13.66
N GLN A 151 -22.84 -14.60 -14.34
CA GLN A 151 -22.76 -14.73 -15.81
C GLN A 151 -22.81 -16.18 -16.30
N LEU A 152 -22.11 -17.09 -15.63
CA LEU A 152 -21.91 -18.49 -16.03
C LEU A 152 -22.67 -19.49 -15.14
N GLY A 153 -23.25 -19.01 -14.03
CA GLY A 153 -23.87 -19.83 -12.99
C GLY A 153 -22.90 -20.21 -11.86
N PHE A 154 -23.42 -20.29 -10.64
CA PHE A 154 -22.64 -20.63 -9.45
C PHE A 154 -22.09 -22.06 -9.45
N ASP A 155 -22.64 -22.96 -10.28
CA ASP A 155 -22.18 -24.35 -10.40
C ASP A 155 -20.72 -24.43 -10.87
N VAL A 156 -20.34 -23.58 -11.83
CA VAL A 156 -18.96 -23.48 -12.35
C VAL A 156 -17.99 -23.00 -11.26
N VAL A 157 -18.44 -22.09 -10.40
CA VAL A 157 -17.64 -21.56 -9.29
C VAL A 157 -17.42 -22.62 -8.22
N LEU A 158 -18.42 -23.46 -7.95
CA LEU A 158 -18.31 -24.54 -6.96
C LEU A 158 -17.33 -25.64 -7.37
N HIS A 159 -17.06 -25.78 -8.67
CA HIS A 159 -16.06 -26.69 -9.21
C HIS A 159 -14.63 -26.13 -9.20
N LEU A 160 -14.41 -24.91 -8.69
CA LEU A 160 -13.07 -24.38 -8.49
C LEU A 160 -12.29 -25.27 -7.51
N SER A 161 -11.15 -25.77 -7.97
CA SER A 161 -10.25 -26.54 -7.12
C SER A 161 -9.71 -25.66 -5.99
N LEU A 162 -9.79 -26.16 -4.75
CA LEU A 162 -9.17 -25.51 -3.58
C LEU A 162 -7.67 -25.28 -3.78
N TYR A 163 -7.03 -26.14 -4.58
CA TYR A 163 -5.62 -26.00 -4.95
C TYR A 163 -5.37 -24.71 -5.76
N ASP A 164 -6.19 -24.41 -6.77
CA ASP A 164 -6.01 -23.23 -7.61
C ASP A 164 -6.27 -21.93 -6.83
N VAL A 165 -7.22 -21.97 -5.90
CA VAL A 165 -7.49 -20.86 -4.98
C VAL A 165 -6.29 -20.61 -4.06
N PHE A 166 -5.70 -21.67 -3.50
CA PHE A 166 -4.54 -21.57 -2.61
C PHE A 166 -3.29 -21.10 -3.34
N VAL A 167 -3.05 -21.59 -4.56
CA VAL A 167 -1.95 -21.12 -5.43
C VAL A 167 -2.13 -19.64 -5.76
N SER A 168 -3.34 -19.21 -6.09
CA SER A 168 -3.64 -17.81 -6.38
C SER A 168 -3.44 -16.90 -5.16
N PHE A 169 -3.79 -17.39 -3.96
CA PHE A 169 -3.52 -16.69 -2.70
C PHE A 169 -2.02 -16.57 -2.41
N GLY A 170 -1.26 -17.65 -2.57
CA GLY A 170 0.18 -17.62 -2.39
C GLY A 170 0.86 -16.64 -3.36
N LEU A 171 0.41 -16.63 -4.61
CA LEU A 171 0.92 -15.75 -5.64
C LEU A 171 0.58 -14.27 -5.37
N SER A 172 -0.66 -13.97 -4.95
CA SER A 172 -1.08 -12.59 -4.66
C SER A 172 -0.31 -12.00 -3.49
N VAL A 173 -0.15 -12.74 -2.38
CA VAL A 173 0.59 -12.29 -1.20
C VAL A 173 2.08 -12.14 -1.51
N THR A 174 2.68 -13.10 -2.21
CA THR A 174 4.10 -13.05 -2.58
C THR A 174 4.40 -11.86 -3.48
N LEU A 175 3.55 -11.61 -4.49
CA LEU A 175 3.71 -10.45 -5.38
C LEU A 175 3.46 -9.14 -4.64
N ALA A 176 2.47 -9.07 -3.76
CA ALA A 176 2.19 -7.86 -2.99
C ALA A 176 3.38 -7.44 -2.12
N VAL A 177 3.96 -8.39 -1.39
CA VAL A 177 5.17 -8.16 -0.57
C VAL A 177 6.39 -7.85 -1.46
N GLY A 178 6.59 -8.60 -2.54
CA GLY A 178 7.70 -8.37 -3.45
C GLY A 178 7.67 -6.97 -4.07
N LEU A 179 6.51 -6.56 -4.59
CA LEU A 179 6.32 -5.24 -5.19
C LEU A 179 6.44 -4.11 -4.17
N SER A 180 5.89 -4.28 -2.97
CA SER A 180 5.98 -3.24 -1.93
C SER A 180 7.43 -3.02 -1.47
N VAL A 181 8.19 -4.10 -1.31
CA VAL A 181 9.62 -4.05 -0.97
C VAL A 181 10.42 -3.40 -2.10
N ILE A 182 10.23 -3.85 -3.35
CA ILE A 182 10.94 -3.29 -4.52
C ILE A 182 10.65 -1.79 -4.68
N ALA A 183 9.40 -1.38 -4.57
CA ALA A 183 8.99 0.02 -4.65
C ALA A 183 9.58 0.88 -3.51
N THR A 184 9.89 0.27 -2.36
CA THR A 184 10.39 0.95 -1.16
C THR A 184 11.91 1.07 -1.14
N LEU A 185 12.65 0.27 -1.91
CA LEU A 185 14.12 0.27 -1.89
C LEU A 185 14.72 1.66 -2.16
N TYR A 186 14.25 2.33 -3.22
CA TYR A 186 14.70 3.67 -3.58
C TYR A 186 14.42 4.73 -2.50
N PRO A 187 13.17 4.90 -2.02
CA PRO A 187 12.88 5.89 -0.98
C PRO A 187 13.57 5.56 0.35
N ALA A 188 13.65 4.29 0.75
CA ALA A 188 14.33 3.86 1.97
C ALA A 188 15.84 4.20 1.93
N TYR A 189 16.49 3.99 0.78
CA TYR A 189 17.87 4.40 0.57
C TYR A 189 18.04 5.92 0.65
N ARG A 190 17.11 6.67 0.05
CA ARG A 190 17.12 8.13 0.11
C ARG A 190 16.95 8.63 1.56
N ALA A 191 16.04 8.02 2.32
CA ALA A 191 15.82 8.30 3.73
C ALA A 191 17.09 8.06 4.56
N ALA A 192 17.74 6.93 4.33
CA ALA A 192 18.97 6.57 4.99
C ALA A 192 20.15 7.46 4.59
N LYS A 193 20.07 8.25 3.51
CA LYS A 193 21.11 9.23 3.15
C LYS A 193 20.79 10.68 3.51
N ALA A 194 19.65 10.92 4.17
CA ALA A 194 19.30 12.23 4.70
C ALA A 194 20.39 12.77 5.64
N LYS A 195 20.78 14.04 5.47
CA LYS A 195 21.80 14.70 6.29
C LYS A 195 21.15 15.30 7.54
N PRO A 196 21.57 14.93 8.76
CA PRO A 196 20.96 15.41 10.01
C PRO A 196 21.04 16.93 10.21
N VAL A 197 22.11 17.55 9.68
CA VAL A 197 22.40 18.98 9.85
C VAL A 197 21.36 19.89 9.16
N GLU A 198 20.74 19.43 8.08
CA GLU A 198 19.67 20.19 7.39
C GLU A 198 18.33 20.12 8.14
N ALA A 199 18.09 19.08 8.94
CA ALA A 199 16.84 18.90 9.69
C ALA A 199 16.70 19.88 10.87
N LEU A 200 17.81 20.23 11.53
CA LEU A 200 17.85 21.12 12.70
C LEU A 200 17.96 22.60 12.33
N ARG A 201 18.35 22.91 11.10
CA ARG A 201 18.56 24.30 10.63
C ARG A 201 17.28 24.99 10.16
N PHE A 202 16.17 24.27 10.05
CA PHE A 202 14.89 24.80 9.57
C PHE A 202 14.03 25.42 10.68
N GLU A 203 14.40 25.25 11.96
CA GLU A 203 13.72 25.84 13.12
C GLU A 203 14.52 26.97 13.82
N LEU A 204 15.76 27.25 13.38
CA LEU A 204 16.60 28.35 13.89
C LEU A 204 16.53 29.56 12.95
#